data_AF-A0A850NLT0-F1
#
_entry.id   AF-A0A850NLT0-F1
#
_cell.length_a   1.000
_cell.length_b   1.000
_cell.length_c   1.000
_cell.angle_alpha   90.00
_cell.angle_beta   90.00
_cell.angle_gamma   90.00
#
_symmetry.space_group_name_H-M   'P 1'
#
loop_
_entity.id
_entity.type
_entity.pdbx_description
1 polymer ?
#
loop_
_entity_poly.entity_id
_entity_poly.type
_entity_poly.pdbx_seq_one_letter_code
_entity_poly.pdbx_strand_id
1 'polypeptide(L)'
;MSLTMRQIDDFIDVAIDRLSGEEGVAISRFYIDLRDYQQRITPKLVEQCVSICESRGLSAERQGDGLQILVNLNSCLMNHSQAVAYRTALAFTKSQYGNHT
;
A
#
# COMPACT_ATOMS: atom_id res chain seq x y z
N MET A 1 -4.43 -19.50 -3.78
CA MET A 1 -5.29 -18.28 -3.82
C MET A 1 -4.42 -17.13 -4.35
N SER A 2 -4.95 -15.94 -4.59
CA SER A 2 -4.16 -14.75 -4.97
C SER A 2 -4.30 -13.67 -3.91
N LEU A 3 -3.59 -12.56 -4.08
CA LEU A 3 -3.81 -11.34 -3.31
C LEU A 3 -5.30 -10.94 -3.36
N THR A 4 -5.85 -10.49 -2.25
CA THR A 4 -7.26 -10.08 -2.13
C THR A 4 -7.39 -8.57 -1.98
N MET A 5 -8.57 -8.03 -2.34
CA MET A 5 -8.87 -6.60 -2.14
C MET A 5 -8.73 -6.17 -0.68
N ARG A 6 -9.07 -7.06 0.28
CA ARG A 6 -8.90 -6.79 1.70
C ARG A 6 -7.43 -6.57 2.08
N GLN A 7 -6.52 -7.35 1.52
CA GLN A 7 -5.09 -7.16 1.77
C GLN A 7 -4.56 -5.86 1.15
N ILE A 8 -5.13 -5.41 0.04
CA ILE A 8 -4.82 -4.09 -0.52
C ILE A 8 -5.30 -2.98 0.43
N ASP A 9 -6.51 -3.14 0.99
CA ASP A 9 -7.01 -2.20 1.99
C ASP A 9 -6.08 -2.15 3.22
N ASP A 10 -5.64 -3.31 3.71
CA ASP A 10 -4.71 -3.39 4.83
C ASP A 10 -3.37 -2.67 4.54
N PHE A 11 -2.83 -2.77 3.31
CA PHE A 11 -1.61 -2.03 2.94
C PHE A 11 -1.80 -0.51 2.94
N ILE A 12 -2.96 -0.03 2.50
CA ILE A 12 -3.30 1.40 2.50
C ILE A 12 -3.47 1.88 3.94
N ASP A 13 -4.17 1.11 4.78
CA ASP A 13 -4.41 1.45 6.18
C ASP A 13 -3.08 1.54 6.95
N VAL A 14 -2.20 0.55 6.79
CA VAL A 14 -0.85 0.59 7.41
C VAL A 14 -0.02 1.76 6.89
N ALA A 15 -0.13 2.11 5.60
CA ALA A 15 0.56 3.28 5.06
C ALA A 15 0.04 4.59 5.68
N ILE A 16 -1.28 4.72 5.90
CA ILE A 16 -1.88 5.88 6.59
C ILE A 16 -1.41 5.96 8.03
N ASP A 17 -1.34 4.84 8.74
CA ASP A 17 -0.83 4.81 10.11
C ASP A 17 0.64 5.24 10.18
N ARG A 18 1.48 4.77 9.24
CA ARG A 18 2.89 5.20 9.12
C ARG A 18 3.04 6.68 8.83
N LEU A 19 2.16 7.26 8.00
CA LEU A 19 2.12 8.71 7.75
C LEU A 19 1.89 9.50 9.06
N SER A 20 1.04 8.97 9.95
CA SER A 20 0.76 9.61 11.24
C SER A 20 1.84 9.40 12.31
N GLY A 21 2.66 8.35 12.18
CA GLY A 21 3.59 7.90 13.22
C GLY A 21 5.06 8.25 13.00
N GLU A 22 5.70 7.63 12.01
CA GLU A 22 7.17 7.47 12.04
C GLU A 22 7.93 8.59 11.30
N GLU A 23 7.44 9.10 10.17
CA GLU A 23 8.24 10.05 9.35
C GLU A 23 7.40 11.02 8.48
N GLY A 24 6.06 11.00 8.56
CA GLY A 24 5.24 11.79 7.62
C GLY A 24 5.35 11.31 6.17
N VAL A 25 5.76 10.05 5.96
CA VAL A 25 6.05 9.51 4.64
C VAL A 25 4.77 9.05 3.94
N ALA A 26 4.46 9.67 2.81
CA ALA A 26 3.31 9.32 1.98
C ALA A 26 3.53 8.08 1.11
N ILE A 27 4.75 7.56 1.04
CA ILE A 27 5.14 6.44 0.18
C ILE A 27 5.61 5.27 1.04
N SER A 28 4.81 4.20 1.10
CA SER A 28 5.16 2.98 1.83
C SER A 28 5.48 1.83 0.87
N ARG A 29 6.52 1.05 1.22
CA ARG A 29 6.88 -0.18 0.51
C ARG A 29 6.49 -1.40 1.34
N PHE A 30 5.96 -2.40 0.65
CA PHE A 30 5.60 -3.70 1.21
C PHE A 30 6.19 -4.81 0.33
N TYR A 31 6.44 -5.96 0.94
CA TYR A 31 6.87 -7.17 0.24
C TYR A 31 5.94 -8.30 0.64
N ILE A 32 5.46 -9.05 -0.35
CA ILE A 32 4.73 -10.29 -0.13
C ILE A 32 5.49 -11.44 -0.77
N ASP A 33 5.58 -12.56 -0.05
CA ASP A 33 6.04 -13.81 -0.65
C ASP A 33 4.84 -14.46 -1.38
N LEU A 34 4.99 -14.73 -2.68
CA LEU A 34 3.91 -15.37 -3.45
C LEU A 34 3.76 -16.86 -3.09
N ARG A 35 4.80 -17.46 -2.48
CA ARG A 35 4.78 -18.84 -2.00
C ARG A 35 3.77 -19.06 -0.87
N ASP A 36 3.44 -18.01 -0.11
CA ASP A 36 2.40 -18.04 0.92
C ASP A 36 1.00 -18.30 0.31
N TYR A 37 0.81 -17.95 -0.96
CA TYR A 37 -0.48 -18.08 -1.65
C TYR A 37 -0.56 -19.32 -2.55
N GLN A 38 0.57 -19.69 -3.16
CA GLN A 38 0.71 -20.88 -4.01
C GLN A 38 2.15 -21.40 -3.99
N GLN A 39 2.32 -22.72 -3.82
CA GLN A 39 3.63 -23.39 -3.92
C GLN A 39 4.33 -23.16 -5.27
N ARG A 40 3.57 -23.03 -6.36
CA ARG A 40 4.10 -22.77 -7.71
C ARG A 40 3.73 -21.37 -8.16
N ILE A 41 4.73 -20.51 -8.29
CA ILE A 41 4.56 -19.15 -8.80
C ILE A 41 4.43 -19.20 -10.31
N THR A 42 3.21 -18.97 -10.80
CA THR A 42 2.95 -18.88 -12.24
C THR A 42 2.99 -17.43 -12.70
N PRO A 43 3.34 -17.14 -13.97
CA PRO A 43 3.23 -15.79 -14.52
C PRO A 43 1.83 -15.21 -14.36
N LYS A 44 0.80 -16.04 -14.55
CA LYS A 44 -0.60 -15.65 -14.36
C LYS A 44 -0.91 -15.19 -12.93
N LEU A 45 -0.36 -15.85 -11.92
CA LEU A 45 -0.51 -15.42 -10.51
C LEU A 45 0.11 -14.04 -10.30
N VAL A 46 1.33 -13.83 -10.84
CA VAL A 46 2.03 -12.54 -10.73
C VAL A 46 1.20 -11.43 -11.41
N GLU A 47 0.75 -11.65 -12.65
CA GLU A 47 -0.11 -10.72 -13.38
C GLU A 47 -1.40 -10.40 -12.63
N GLN A 48 -2.04 -11.40 -12.03
CA GLN A 48 -3.24 -11.19 -11.22
C GLN A 48 -2.97 -10.30 -10.01
N CYS A 49 -1.89 -10.57 -9.27
CA CYS A 49 -1.53 -9.76 -8.11
C CYS A 49 -1.16 -8.32 -8.51
N VAL A 50 -0.42 -8.13 -9.61
CA VAL A 50 -0.07 -6.80 -10.15
C VAL A 50 -1.34 -6.05 -10.56
N SER A 51 -2.21 -6.69 -11.34
CA SER A 51 -3.45 -6.08 -11.82
C SER A 51 -4.37 -5.64 -10.66
N ILE A 52 -4.44 -6.42 -9.58
CA ILE A 52 -5.20 -6.05 -8.38
C ILE A 52 -4.58 -4.83 -7.70
N CYS A 53 -3.25 -4.74 -7.57
CA CYS A 53 -2.59 -3.56 -7.02
C CYS A 53 -2.86 -2.32 -7.88
N GLU A 54 -2.68 -2.43 -9.19
CA GLU A 54 -2.88 -1.35 -10.15
C GLU A 54 -4.33 -0.85 -10.16
N SER A 55 -5.31 -1.75 -9.98
CA SER A 55 -6.73 -1.37 -9.89
C SER A 55 -7.05 -0.42 -8.73
N ARG A 56 -6.17 -0.35 -7.74
CA ARG A 56 -6.25 0.58 -6.60
C ARG A 56 -5.22 1.70 -6.68
N GLY A 57 -4.53 1.85 -7.80
CA GLY A 57 -3.51 2.89 -8.01
C GLY A 57 -2.20 2.63 -7.25
N LEU A 58 -1.94 1.37 -6.87
CA LEU A 58 -0.66 0.94 -6.28
C LEU A 58 0.25 0.45 -7.39
N SER A 59 1.56 0.68 -7.26
CA SER A 59 2.53 0.05 -8.15
C SER A 59 2.96 -1.27 -7.57
N ALA A 60 3.08 -2.31 -8.40
CA ALA A 60 3.56 -3.60 -7.98
C ALA A 60 4.53 -4.18 -9.01
N GLU A 61 5.65 -4.70 -8.53
CA GLU A 61 6.69 -5.30 -9.37
C GLU A 61 7.11 -6.65 -8.80
N ARG A 62 7.35 -7.62 -9.69
CA ARG A 62 7.86 -8.92 -9.29
C ARG A 62 9.29 -8.79 -8.81
N GLN A 63 9.55 -9.27 -7.60
CA GLN A 63 10.90 -9.33 -7.03
C GLN A 63 11.23 -10.76 -6.62
N GLY A 64 11.95 -11.48 -7.48
CA GLY A 64 12.27 -12.89 -7.30
C GLY A 64 11.02 -13.77 -7.23
N ASP A 65 10.81 -14.37 -6.06
CA ASP A 65 9.66 -15.21 -5.74
C ASP A 65 8.52 -14.44 -5.04
N GLY A 66 8.68 -13.13 -4.86
CA GLY A 66 7.67 -12.27 -4.25
C GLY A 66 7.19 -11.15 -5.15
N LEU A 67 6.38 -10.29 -4.56
CA LEU A 67 5.89 -9.06 -5.17
C LEU A 67 6.23 -7.88 -4.25
N GLN A 68 6.94 -6.90 -4.79
CA GLN A 68 7.15 -5.63 -4.13
C GLN A 68 5.98 -4.71 -4.47
N ILE A 69 5.33 -4.14 -3.45
CA ILE A 69 4.18 -3.27 -3.58
C ILE A 69 4.56 -1.88 -3.05
N LEU A 70 4.28 -0.85 -3.86
CA LEU A 70 4.48 0.54 -3.53
C LEU A 70 3.12 1.21 -3.38
N VAL A 71 2.83 1.66 -2.16
CA VAL A 71 1.65 2.46 -1.84
C VAL A 71 2.06 3.92 -1.79
N ASN A 72 1.57 4.71 -2.74
CA ASN A 72 1.67 6.16 -2.70
C ASN A 72 0.31 6.74 -2.30
N LEU A 73 0.20 7.25 -1.07
CA LEU A 73 -1.02 7.82 -0.52
C LEU A 73 -1.51 9.06 -1.27
N ASN A 74 -0.65 9.69 -2.08
CA ASN A 74 -1.04 10.85 -2.90
C ASN A 74 -1.76 10.46 -4.20
N SER A 75 -1.64 9.19 -4.63
CA SER A 75 -2.17 8.73 -5.93
C SER A 75 -3.01 7.46 -5.85
N CYS A 76 -3.04 6.77 -4.71
CA CYS A 76 -3.83 5.55 -4.57
C CYS A 76 -5.33 5.86 -4.45
N LEU A 77 -6.15 4.91 -4.88
CA LEU A 77 -7.60 4.96 -4.80
C LEU A 77 -8.04 4.45 -3.43
N MET A 78 -8.37 5.40 -2.57
CA MET A 78 -8.86 5.15 -1.21
C MET A 78 -10.37 4.94 -1.19
N ASN A 79 -10.84 4.06 -0.31
CA ASN A 79 -12.24 4.02 0.06
C ASN A 79 -12.59 5.22 0.98
N HIS A 80 -13.88 5.41 1.29
CA HIS A 80 -14.32 6.55 2.11
C HIS A 80 -13.65 6.60 3.49
N SER A 81 -13.52 5.44 4.16
CA SER A 81 -12.90 5.35 5.49
C SER A 81 -11.42 5.73 5.44
N GLN A 82 -10.69 5.18 4.47
CA GLN A 82 -9.28 5.49 4.21
C GLN A 82 -9.06 6.97 3.89
N ALA A 83 -9.92 7.58 3.08
CA ALA A 83 -9.82 9.00 2.75
C ALA A 83 -9.99 9.90 3.99
N VAL A 84 -10.90 9.53 4.90
CA VAL A 84 -11.07 10.26 6.18
C VAL A 84 -9.83 10.09 7.06
N ALA A 85 -9.33 8.86 7.22
CA ALA A 85 -8.15 8.57 8.01
C ALA A 85 -6.90 9.29 7.46
N TYR A 86 -6.68 9.26 6.15
CA TYR A 86 -5.59 9.96 5.48
C TYR A 86 -5.64 11.47 5.71
N ARG A 87 -6.82 12.10 5.61
CA ARG A 87 -6.96 13.54 5.86
C ARG A 87 -6.60 13.90 7.31
N THR A 88 -7.01 13.07 8.26
CA THR A 88 -6.68 13.25 9.68
C THR A 88 -5.18 13.08 9.91
N ALA A 89 -4.58 12.01 9.36
CA ALA A 89 -3.15 11.76 9.45
C ALA A 89 -2.35 12.92 8.83
N LEU A 90 -2.72 13.39 7.64
CA LEU A 90 -2.06 14.51 6.97
C LEU A 90 -2.16 15.81 7.78
N ALA A 91 -3.30 16.10 8.40
CA ALA A 91 -3.46 17.26 9.28
C ALA A 91 -2.57 17.15 10.53
N PHE A 92 -2.50 15.96 11.13
CA PHE A 92 -1.63 15.68 12.26
C PHE A 92 -0.15 15.86 11.90
N THR A 93 0.31 15.24 10.80
CA THR A 93 1.69 15.39 10.30
C THR A 93 2.03 16.87 10.04
N LYS A 94 1.12 17.65 9.44
CA LYS A 94 1.31 19.09 9.26
C LYS A 94 1.42 19.85 10.59
N SER A 95 0.66 19.46 11.62
CA SER A 95 0.75 20.10 12.93
C SER A 95 2.03 19.77 13.69
N GLN A 96 2.53 18.53 13.57
CA GLN A 96 3.73 18.04 14.26
C GLN A 96 5.03 18.49 13.58
N TYR A 97 5.07 18.44 12.25
CA TYR A 97 6.29 18.66 11.46
C TYR A 97 6.26 19.97 10.64
N GLY A 98 5.11 20.63 10.53
CA GLY A 98 4.93 21.85 9.73
C GLY A 98 5.18 23.17 10.46
N ASN A 99 5.55 23.16 11.74
CA ASN A 99 5.90 24.35 12.53
C ASN A 99 7.43 24.51 12.72
N HIS A 100 8.20 24.40 11.64
CA HIS A 100 9.57 24.94 11.57
C HIS A 100 9.65 25.91 10.38
N THR A 101 9.12 27.11 10.57
CA THR A 101 9.48 28.32 9.81
C THR A 101 9.52 29.49 10.77
#